data_AF-A0A6B3M3U6-F1
#
_entry.id   AF-A0A6B3M3U6-F1
#
_cell.length_a   1.000
_cell.length_b   1.000
_cell.length_c   1.000
_cell.angle_alpha   90.00
_cell.angle_beta   90.00
_cell.angle_gamma   90.00
#
_symmetry.space_group_name_H-M   'P 1'
#
loop_
_entity.id
_entity.type
_entity.pdbx_description
1 polymer ?
#
loop_
_entity_poly.entity_id
_entity_poly.type
_entity_poly.pdbx_seq_one_letter_code
_entity_poly.pdbx_strand_id
1 'polypeptide(L)'
;MEQATSSQQLKLDCFLVCGLGSLGQHCVAALKEFGVSVIAIEQTLPEHWEISNLSDLLEELIIGDCSQKKVLEQAKIWQCRAVVIVTSNERINTETALIARQLNPHTRLVVRSAQENLNQLLSQRLGNFVAYEATQLPAPAFALAALGCETLGFFQLDGKWLRVFTRQMQASDPYCNRRQIWELNSRSLRVLTHVTSSMELPKVFRRWDQETLILPGDTIVCIEITDPLFSQSPATSTEIPRHWWQLWQERLKGLSWNKFKQKLTEFWYDSYRLLVGDRMVVLATINGLQRIEGGKMYIQPKQWRVRVEKALTQDAVFEGANAIARISGCTLQQARKLMQNLPGTVPRPLYRQQAQRLVRQLSKRQVSASLVEIPQPQQAYSSQKPK
;
A
#
# COMPACT_ATOMS: atom_id res chain seq x y z
N MET A 1 -11.47 38.55 34.65
CA MET A 1 -10.09 38.02 34.58
C MET A 1 -10.20 36.51 34.59
N GLU A 2 -10.30 35.90 33.43
CA GLU A 2 -10.36 34.45 33.27
C GLU A 2 -9.34 34.11 32.19
N GLN A 3 -8.20 33.60 32.63
CA GLN A 3 -7.09 33.25 31.74
C GLN A 3 -7.44 31.95 31.02
N ALA A 4 -7.50 32.04 29.70
CA ALA A 4 -7.56 30.91 28.80
C ALA A 4 -6.30 30.04 28.95
N THR A 5 -6.44 28.86 29.56
CA THR A 5 -5.51 27.75 29.36
C THR A 5 -5.63 27.26 27.93
N SER A 6 -4.83 27.85 27.04
CA SER A 6 -4.55 27.29 25.72
C SER A 6 -3.75 26.01 25.89
N SER A 7 -4.43 24.87 25.75
CA SER A 7 -3.85 23.55 25.63
C SER A 7 -2.94 23.49 24.40
N GLN A 8 -1.63 23.65 24.60
CA GLN A 8 -0.61 23.36 23.59
C GLN A 8 -0.66 21.88 23.23
N GLN A 9 -1.14 21.59 22.03
CA GLN A 9 -1.27 20.26 21.46
C GLN A 9 0.11 19.74 21.01
N LEU A 10 0.95 19.31 21.96
CA LEU A 10 2.21 18.63 21.69
C LEU A 10 1.94 17.16 21.36
N LYS A 11 1.82 16.85 20.07
CA LYS A 11 1.92 15.48 19.56
C LYS A 11 3.06 15.41 18.54
N LEU A 12 4.27 15.72 19.00
CA LEU A 12 5.48 15.43 18.23
C LEU A 12 5.89 14.00 18.55
N ASP A 13 5.65 13.08 17.60
CA ASP A 13 6.18 11.72 17.69
C ASP A 13 7.70 11.80 17.59
N CYS A 14 8.41 11.74 18.72
CA CYS A 14 9.86 11.80 18.78
C CYS A 14 10.48 10.42 18.51
N PHE A 15 11.49 10.36 17.65
CA PHE A 15 12.26 9.17 17.31
C PHE A 15 13.74 9.38 17.63
N LEU A 16 14.39 8.34 18.15
CA LEU A 16 15.82 8.33 18.41
C LEU A 16 16.52 7.43 17.40
N VAL A 17 17.58 7.91 16.77
CA VAL A 17 18.46 7.12 15.90
C VAL A 17 19.85 7.02 16.54
N CYS A 18 20.30 5.81 16.82
CA CYS A 18 21.64 5.54 17.36
C CYS A 18 22.54 4.97 16.25
N GLY A 19 23.57 5.73 15.89
CA GLY A 19 24.45 5.49 14.75
C GLY A 19 23.99 6.23 13.50
N LEU A 20 24.88 7.05 12.94
CA LEU A 20 24.74 7.88 11.75
C LEU A 20 25.77 7.50 10.66
N GLY A 21 26.13 6.22 10.59
CA GLY A 21 26.65 5.64 9.35
C GLY A 21 25.59 5.65 8.23
N SER A 22 25.93 5.16 7.03
CA SER A 22 25.05 5.16 5.85
C SER A 22 23.58 4.82 6.14
N LEU A 23 23.32 3.69 6.82
CA LEU A 23 21.97 3.25 7.16
C LEU A 23 21.24 4.22 8.09
N GLY A 24 21.93 4.73 9.11
CA GLY A 24 21.38 5.68 10.09
C GLY A 24 20.97 6.99 9.45
N GLN A 25 21.79 7.53 8.54
CA GLN A 25 21.47 8.75 7.79
C GLN A 25 20.20 8.56 6.94
N HIS A 26 20.10 7.44 6.22
CA HIS A 26 18.89 7.11 5.44
C HIS A 26 17.66 6.87 6.33
N CYS A 27 17.83 6.29 7.53
CA CYS A 27 16.75 6.18 8.51
C CYS A 27 16.24 7.56 8.96
N VAL A 28 17.13 8.50 9.27
CA VAL A 28 16.77 9.88 9.64
C VAL A 28 16.00 10.55 8.50
N ALA A 29 16.52 10.49 7.27
CA ALA A 29 15.88 11.08 6.11
C ALA A 29 14.47 10.50 5.87
N ALA A 30 14.35 9.17 5.88
CA ALA A 30 13.07 8.49 5.70
C ALA A 30 12.07 8.84 6.82
N LEU A 31 12.50 8.91 8.08
CA LEU A 31 11.66 9.35 9.19
C LEU A 31 11.21 10.79 9.00
N LYS A 32 12.12 11.70 8.64
CA LYS A 32 11.81 13.12 8.46
C LYS A 32 10.85 13.39 7.31
N GLU A 33 10.80 12.54 6.29
CA GLU A 33 9.72 12.58 5.30
C GLU A 33 8.36 12.50 5.99
N PHE A 34 8.17 11.65 7.01
CA PHE A 34 6.91 11.54 7.77
C PHE A 34 6.59 12.74 8.67
N GLY A 35 7.43 13.78 8.71
CA GLY A 35 7.20 14.98 9.52
C GLY A 35 7.33 14.73 11.03
N VAL A 36 8.05 13.68 11.42
CA VAL A 36 8.32 13.35 12.83
C VAL A 36 9.60 14.02 13.31
N SER A 37 9.73 14.20 14.63
CA SER A 37 10.94 14.74 15.24
C SER A 37 11.98 13.64 15.41
N VAL A 38 13.24 13.92 15.06
CA VAL A 38 14.34 12.95 15.11
C VAL A 38 15.50 13.52 15.88
N ILE A 39 15.90 12.83 16.94
CA ILE A 39 17.14 13.04 17.69
C ILE A 39 18.11 11.94 17.27
N ALA A 40 19.39 12.27 17.11
CA ALA A 40 20.40 11.28 16.78
C ALA A 40 21.54 11.25 17.81
N ILE A 41 22.09 10.05 18.02
CA ILE A 41 23.32 9.82 18.76
C ILE A 41 24.34 9.21 17.80
N GLU A 42 25.53 9.79 17.76
CA GLU A 42 26.68 9.22 17.07
C GLU A 42 27.91 9.30 17.99
N GLN A 43 28.79 8.31 17.95
CA GLN A 43 29.97 8.27 18.80
C GLN A 43 30.98 9.36 18.43
N THR A 44 31.17 9.62 17.13
CA THR A 44 32.11 10.60 16.60
C THR A 44 31.45 11.41 15.49
N LEU A 45 31.63 12.74 15.50
CA LEU A 45 31.08 13.59 14.45
C LEU A 45 31.54 13.12 13.06
N PRO A 46 30.61 12.79 12.13
CA PRO A 46 31.00 12.39 10.79
C PRO A 46 31.72 13.52 10.05
N GLU A 47 32.87 13.20 9.43
CA GLU A 47 33.59 14.16 8.59
C GLU A 47 32.83 14.49 7.30
N HIS A 48 32.11 13.49 6.76
CA HIS A 48 31.35 13.59 5.54
C HIS A 48 29.96 12.98 5.73
N TRP A 49 28.94 13.71 5.29
CA TRP A 49 27.57 13.22 5.24
C TRP A 49 27.27 12.64 3.87
N GLU A 50 26.68 11.45 3.81
CA GLU A 50 26.16 10.90 2.55
C GLU A 50 24.92 11.69 2.09
N ILE A 51 24.15 12.21 3.05
CA ILE A 51 22.98 13.05 2.81
C ILE A 51 23.32 14.49 3.16
N SER A 52 23.44 15.36 2.16
CA SER A 52 24.04 16.70 2.29
C SER A 52 23.34 17.64 3.28
N ASN A 53 22.03 17.46 3.52
CA ASN A 53 21.22 18.29 4.40
C ASN A 53 20.79 17.59 5.70
N LEU A 54 21.46 16.49 6.09
CA LEU A 54 21.02 15.68 7.23
C LEU A 54 21.01 16.45 8.56
N SER A 55 22.00 17.30 8.78
CA SER A 55 22.10 18.06 10.04
C SER A 55 20.90 18.98 10.26
N ASP A 56 20.36 19.57 9.17
CA ASP A 56 19.16 20.42 9.22
C ASP A 56 17.88 19.61 9.47
N LEU A 57 17.92 18.30 9.17
CA LEU A 57 16.81 17.40 9.43
C LEU A 57 16.75 16.98 10.90
N LEU A 58 17.83 17.09 11.68
CA LEU A 58 17.83 16.65 13.08
C LEU A 58 17.30 17.75 14.01
N GLU A 59 16.53 17.37 15.02
CA GLU A 59 16.20 18.28 16.13
C GLU A 59 17.41 18.50 17.04
N GLU A 60 18.19 17.43 17.25
CA GLU A 60 19.34 17.41 18.13
C GLU A 60 20.29 16.28 17.69
N LEU A 61 21.59 16.57 17.69
CA LEU A 61 22.67 15.61 17.46
C LEU A 61 23.53 15.53 18.72
N ILE A 62 23.60 14.35 19.33
CA ILE A 62 24.38 14.09 20.53
C ILE A 62 25.61 13.28 20.15
N ILE A 63 26.79 13.79 20.50
CA ILE A 63 28.05 13.07 20.32
C ILE A 63 28.35 12.27 21.59
N GLY A 64 28.31 10.94 21.48
CA GLY A 64 28.52 10.05 22.61
C GLY A 64 28.22 8.59 22.29
N ASP A 65 28.66 7.71 23.19
CA ASP A 65 28.40 6.28 23.10
C ASP A 65 26.95 5.97 23.53
N CYS A 66 26.14 5.49 22.58
CA CYS A 66 24.74 5.17 22.81
C CYS A 66 24.52 4.00 23.79
N SER A 67 25.55 3.20 24.09
CA SER A 67 25.47 2.17 25.14
C SER A 67 25.52 2.78 26.55
N GLN A 68 25.80 4.07 26.70
CA GLN A 68 25.83 4.73 27.99
C GLN A 68 24.45 5.27 28.37
N LYS A 69 23.96 4.87 29.54
CA LYS A 69 22.69 5.35 30.12
C LYS A 69 22.55 6.87 30.08
N LYS A 70 23.60 7.61 30.46
CA LYS A 70 23.60 9.09 30.48
C LYS A 70 23.36 9.71 29.11
N VAL A 71 23.90 9.11 28.05
CA VAL A 71 23.76 9.60 26.67
C VAL A 71 22.32 9.39 26.18
N LEU A 72 21.72 8.23 26.47
CA LEU A 72 20.32 7.98 26.17
C LEU A 72 19.36 8.88 26.97
N GLU A 73 19.70 9.19 28.22
CA GLU A 73 18.97 10.17 29.02
C GLU A 73 19.08 11.59 28.44
N GLN A 74 20.27 12.01 28.01
CA GLN A 74 20.44 13.29 27.31
C GLN A 74 19.58 13.35 26.04
N ALA A 75 19.43 12.23 25.33
CA ALA A 75 18.59 12.10 24.14
C ALA A 75 17.08 12.00 24.44
N LYS A 76 16.66 12.21 25.70
CA LYS A 76 15.25 12.24 26.12
C LYS A 76 14.49 10.96 25.77
N ILE A 77 15.15 9.81 25.86
CA ILE A 77 14.60 8.51 25.45
C ILE A 77 13.23 8.17 26.05
N TRP A 78 12.89 8.70 27.23
CA TRP A 78 11.58 8.53 27.87
C TRP A 78 10.42 9.13 27.06
N GLN A 79 10.69 10.10 26.17
CA GLN A 79 9.70 10.71 25.26
C GLN A 79 9.70 10.03 23.87
N CYS A 80 10.68 9.19 23.55
CA CYS A 80 10.81 8.61 22.22
C CYS A 80 9.79 7.47 22.01
N ARG A 81 8.98 7.61 20.95
CA ARG A 81 8.04 6.59 20.48
C ARG A 81 8.77 5.34 19.99
N ALA A 82 9.92 5.53 19.36
CA ALA A 82 10.79 4.43 18.93
C ALA A 82 12.27 4.82 18.98
N VAL A 83 13.12 3.81 19.14
CA VAL A 83 14.58 3.89 19.05
C VAL A 83 15.05 2.96 17.93
N VAL A 84 15.79 3.51 16.97
CA VAL A 84 16.40 2.81 15.84
C VAL A 84 17.89 2.70 16.10
N ILE A 85 18.39 1.49 16.33
CA ILE A 85 19.77 1.22 16.75
C ILE A 85 20.49 0.52 15.61
N VAL A 86 21.34 1.27 14.88
CA VAL A 86 21.87 0.88 13.56
C VAL A 86 23.38 1.09 13.45
N THR A 87 24.10 1.05 14.57
CA THR A 87 25.57 1.12 14.57
C THR A 87 26.18 -0.10 13.85
N SER A 88 27.46 -0.01 13.49
CA SER A 88 28.22 -1.11 12.90
C SER A 88 28.59 -2.22 13.90
N ASN A 89 28.43 -1.98 15.21
CA ASN A 89 28.82 -2.90 16.26
C ASN A 89 27.59 -3.56 16.90
N GLU A 90 27.39 -4.85 16.65
CA GLU A 90 26.23 -5.60 17.17
C GLU A 90 26.19 -5.69 18.70
N ARG A 91 27.35 -5.70 19.36
CA ARG A 91 27.43 -5.68 20.83
C ARG A 91 26.83 -4.37 21.35
N ILE A 92 27.28 -3.25 20.81
CA ILE A 92 26.75 -1.92 21.15
C ILE A 92 25.25 -1.86 20.86
N ASN A 93 24.81 -2.39 19.71
CA ASN A 93 23.37 -2.41 19.38
C ASN A 93 22.54 -3.16 20.43
N THR A 94 23.04 -4.29 20.93
CA THR A 94 22.38 -5.10 21.94
C THR A 94 22.37 -4.44 23.31
N GLU A 95 23.52 -3.91 23.76
CA GLU A 95 23.65 -3.19 25.03
C GLU A 95 22.74 -1.96 25.07
N THR A 96 22.76 -1.16 24.00
CA THR A 96 21.87 0.00 23.84
C THR A 96 20.40 -0.42 23.89
N ALA A 97 20.00 -1.52 23.26
CA ALA A 97 18.62 -2.00 23.29
C ALA A 97 18.14 -2.37 24.70
N LEU A 98 18.99 -3.03 25.49
CA LEU A 98 18.70 -3.40 26.88
C LEU A 98 18.52 -2.16 27.76
N ILE A 99 19.44 -1.20 27.67
CA ILE A 99 19.40 0.03 28.46
C ILE A 99 18.23 0.92 28.02
N ALA A 100 17.98 1.00 26.71
CA ALA A 100 16.83 1.71 26.16
C ALA A 100 15.50 1.18 26.70
N ARG A 101 15.34 -0.15 26.77
CA ARG A 101 14.13 -0.76 27.37
C ARG A 101 14.02 -0.48 28.86
N GLN A 102 15.14 -0.48 29.60
CA GLN A 102 15.16 -0.15 31.02
C GLN A 102 14.72 1.30 31.29
N LEU A 103 15.14 2.24 30.43
CA LEU A 103 14.79 3.65 30.53
C LEU A 103 13.37 3.96 30.04
N ASN A 104 12.90 3.24 29.00
CA ASN A 104 11.56 3.40 28.45
C ASN A 104 10.91 2.03 28.17
N PRO A 105 10.07 1.53 29.08
CA PRO A 105 9.39 0.23 28.94
C PRO A 105 8.45 0.12 27.73
N HIS A 106 8.02 1.24 27.14
CA HIS A 106 7.01 1.26 26.08
C HIS A 106 7.57 1.59 24.69
N THR A 107 8.80 2.11 24.61
CA THR A 107 9.40 2.50 23.32
C THR A 107 9.50 1.32 22.37
N ARG A 108 9.26 1.53 21.07
CA ARG A 108 9.51 0.50 20.07
C ARG A 108 11.02 0.41 19.80
N LEU A 109 11.57 -0.79 19.85
CA LEU A 109 12.98 -1.03 19.53
C LEU A 109 13.12 -1.62 18.14
N VAL A 110 13.91 -0.97 17.29
CA VAL A 110 14.29 -1.46 15.95
C VAL A 110 15.81 -1.58 15.95
N VAL A 111 16.33 -2.81 15.85
CA VAL A 111 17.75 -3.07 16.07
C VAL A 111 18.37 -3.72 14.85
N ARG A 112 19.55 -3.25 14.43
CA ARG A 112 20.38 -3.93 13.45
C ARG A 112 21.10 -5.11 14.09
N SER A 113 20.82 -6.33 13.61
CA SER A 113 21.44 -7.56 14.12
C SER A 113 21.23 -8.74 13.16
N ALA A 114 22.31 -9.48 12.88
CA ALA A 114 22.28 -10.75 12.14
C ALA A 114 22.05 -11.98 13.03
N GLN A 115 22.02 -11.82 14.36
CA GLN A 115 21.98 -12.95 15.31
C GLN A 115 20.56 -13.46 15.56
N GLU A 116 20.03 -14.30 14.66
CA GLU A 116 18.63 -14.79 14.71
C GLU A 116 18.21 -15.38 16.07
N ASN A 117 19.02 -16.27 16.63
CA ASN A 117 18.72 -16.91 17.93
C ASN A 117 18.64 -15.88 19.08
N LEU A 118 19.57 -14.93 19.11
CA LEU A 118 19.56 -13.85 20.10
C LEU A 118 18.35 -12.94 19.89
N ASN A 119 18.05 -12.59 18.64
CA ASN A 119 16.93 -11.74 18.27
C ASN A 119 15.59 -12.36 18.71
N GLN A 120 15.43 -13.69 18.59
CA GLN A 120 14.24 -14.39 19.06
C GLN A 120 14.10 -14.30 20.59
N LEU A 121 15.19 -14.51 21.33
CA LEU A 121 15.20 -14.37 22.80
C LEU A 121 14.90 -12.93 23.24
N LEU A 122 15.53 -11.93 22.61
CA LEU A 122 15.32 -10.52 22.89
C LEU A 122 13.88 -10.09 22.57
N SER A 123 13.30 -10.59 21.48
CA SER A 123 11.90 -10.32 21.11
C SER A 123 10.93 -10.79 22.21
N GLN A 124 11.15 -11.99 22.76
CA GLN A 124 10.34 -12.53 23.85
C GLN A 124 10.49 -11.75 25.17
N ARG A 125 11.69 -11.22 25.46
CA ARG A 125 11.99 -10.55 26.73
C ARG A 125 11.70 -9.06 26.72
N LEU A 126 12.02 -8.36 25.64
CA LEU A 126 11.93 -6.90 25.57
C LEU A 126 10.53 -6.43 25.20
N GLY A 127 9.78 -7.22 24.41
CA GLY A 127 8.48 -6.79 23.87
C GLY A 127 8.60 -5.58 22.93
N ASN A 128 7.64 -5.40 22.01
CA ASN A 128 7.67 -4.32 21.00
C ASN A 128 9.08 -4.08 20.39
N PHE A 129 9.75 -5.19 20.08
CA PHE A 129 11.12 -5.26 19.60
C PHE A 129 11.11 -5.93 18.23
N VAL A 130 11.93 -5.41 17.31
CA VAL A 130 12.21 -6.06 16.04
C VAL A 130 13.69 -5.91 15.72
N ALA A 131 14.28 -6.98 15.20
CA ALA A 131 15.63 -6.97 14.70
C ALA A 131 15.63 -7.23 13.20
N TYR A 132 16.49 -6.52 12.48
CA TYR A 132 16.68 -6.68 11.05
C TYR A 132 18.17 -6.75 10.73
N GLU A 133 18.52 -7.63 9.79
CA GLU A 133 19.84 -7.61 9.18
C GLU A 133 19.78 -6.77 7.89
N ALA A 134 20.55 -5.69 7.87
CA ALA A 134 20.48 -4.68 6.80
C ALA A 134 20.82 -5.28 5.43
N THR A 135 21.73 -6.26 5.39
CA THR A 135 22.14 -6.93 4.14
C THR A 135 21.14 -7.96 3.64
N GLN A 136 20.34 -8.56 4.53
CA GLN A 136 19.33 -9.56 4.19
C GLN A 136 18.05 -8.93 3.65
N LEU A 137 17.70 -7.73 4.12
CA LEU A 137 16.48 -7.02 3.67
C LEU A 137 16.38 -6.85 2.14
N PRO A 138 17.42 -6.38 1.43
CA PRO A 138 17.36 -6.22 -0.01
C PRO A 138 17.79 -7.48 -0.79
N ALA A 139 18.34 -8.51 -0.14
CA ALA A 139 18.90 -9.69 -0.83
C ALA A 139 17.91 -10.35 -1.81
N PRO A 140 16.63 -10.56 -1.49
CA PRO A 140 15.67 -11.10 -2.46
C PRO A 140 15.47 -10.19 -3.67
N ALA A 141 15.43 -8.87 -3.47
CA ALA A 141 15.27 -7.91 -4.55
C ALA A 141 16.47 -7.93 -5.51
N PHE A 142 17.70 -7.99 -4.97
CA PHE A 142 18.90 -8.13 -5.79
C PHE A 142 18.95 -9.45 -6.56
N ALA A 143 18.61 -10.57 -5.91
CA ALA A 143 18.55 -11.87 -6.57
C ALA A 143 17.56 -11.86 -7.74
N LEU A 144 16.38 -11.25 -7.57
CA LEU A 144 15.36 -11.17 -8.61
C LEU A 144 15.73 -10.23 -9.76
N ALA A 145 16.39 -9.12 -9.46
CA ALA A 145 16.94 -8.25 -10.49
C ALA A 145 18.01 -8.98 -11.32
N ALA A 146 18.88 -9.76 -10.67
CA ALA A 146 19.90 -10.56 -11.34
C ALA A 146 19.32 -11.68 -12.23
N LEU A 147 18.16 -12.24 -11.85
CA LEU A 147 17.43 -13.22 -12.66
C LEU A 147 16.80 -12.61 -13.93
N GLY A 148 17.01 -11.32 -14.21
CA GLY A 148 16.42 -10.62 -15.37
C GLY A 148 14.90 -10.59 -15.33
N CYS A 149 14.31 -10.87 -14.16
CA CYS A 149 12.88 -10.82 -14.01
C CYS A 149 12.45 -9.36 -13.98
N GLU A 150 11.35 -9.02 -14.65
CA GLU A 150 10.70 -7.71 -14.56
C GLU A 150 10.11 -7.43 -13.14
N THR A 151 10.61 -8.12 -12.12
CA THR A 151 10.21 -8.03 -10.73
C THR A 151 10.77 -6.78 -10.08
N LEU A 152 9.89 -5.88 -9.66
CA LEU A 152 10.23 -4.67 -8.92
C LEU A 152 10.34 -4.92 -7.40
N GLY A 153 9.71 -5.98 -6.89
CA GLY A 153 9.74 -6.26 -5.46
C GLY A 153 9.26 -7.67 -5.12
N PHE A 154 9.75 -8.20 -4.00
CA PHE A 154 9.38 -9.52 -3.52
C PHE A 154 9.51 -9.56 -2.00
N PHE A 155 8.40 -9.83 -1.33
CA PHE A 155 8.34 -9.77 0.12
C PHE A 155 7.27 -10.70 0.64
N GLN A 156 7.42 -11.08 1.91
CA GLN A 156 6.46 -11.94 2.59
C GLN A 156 5.45 -11.09 3.37
N LEU A 157 4.17 -11.50 3.31
CA LEU A 157 3.10 -10.95 4.14
C LEU A 157 2.25 -12.09 4.68
N ASP A 158 2.17 -12.21 6.01
CA ASP A 158 1.42 -13.25 6.73
C ASP A 158 1.65 -14.67 6.15
N GLY A 159 2.93 -15.01 5.94
CA GLY A 159 3.34 -16.33 5.42
C GLY A 159 3.25 -16.49 3.91
N LYS A 160 2.63 -15.55 3.18
CA LYS A 160 2.49 -15.61 1.71
C LYS A 160 3.54 -14.73 1.04
N TRP A 161 4.08 -15.21 -0.07
CA TRP A 161 5.00 -14.42 -0.88
C TRP A 161 4.24 -13.58 -1.89
N LEU A 162 4.55 -12.29 -1.90
CA LEU A 162 4.04 -11.36 -2.89
C LEU A 162 5.17 -10.89 -3.78
N ARG A 163 4.90 -10.90 -5.08
CA ARG A 163 5.80 -10.42 -6.11
C ARG A 163 5.17 -9.23 -6.81
N VAL A 164 5.88 -8.11 -6.85
CA VAL A 164 5.54 -6.94 -7.66
C VAL A 164 6.38 -6.99 -8.92
N PHE A 165 5.75 -6.92 -10.09
CA PHE A 165 6.46 -6.97 -11.36
C PHE A 165 5.81 -6.04 -12.39
N THR A 166 6.64 -5.57 -13.32
CA THR A 166 6.23 -4.83 -14.50
C THR A 166 6.04 -5.80 -15.65
N ARG A 167 5.10 -5.53 -16.56
CA ARG A 167 4.95 -6.25 -17.82
C ARG A 167 4.68 -5.25 -18.92
N GLN A 168 5.47 -5.30 -19.99
CA GLN A 168 5.15 -4.60 -21.21
C GLN A 168 4.23 -5.46 -22.08
N MET A 169 3.11 -4.89 -22.51
CA MET A 169 2.09 -5.58 -23.29
C MET A 169 2.55 -5.72 -24.74
N GLN A 170 2.63 -6.95 -25.23
CA GLN A 170 3.01 -7.23 -26.61
C GLN A 170 1.77 -7.34 -27.50
N ALA A 171 1.90 -7.06 -28.80
CA ALA A 171 0.79 -7.23 -29.75
C ALA A 171 0.26 -8.68 -29.83
N SER A 172 1.09 -9.66 -29.45
CA SER A 172 0.77 -11.08 -29.34
C SER A 172 -0.03 -11.43 -28.07
N ASP A 173 -0.13 -10.54 -27.09
CA ASP A 173 -0.82 -10.83 -25.83
C ASP A 173 -2.34 -10.92 -26.03
N PRO A 174 -3.01 -12.00 -25.53
CA PRO A 174 -4.46 -12.20 -25.70
C PRO A 174 -5.36 -11.11 -25.11
N TYR A 175 -4.80 -10.30 -24.21
CA TYR A 175 -5.49 -9.23 -23.51
C TYR A 175 -5.52 -7.93 -24.33
N CYS A 176 -4.54 -7.73 -25.21
CA CYS A 176 -4.40 -6.54 -26.04
C CYS A 176 -5.60 -6.38 -26.97
N ASN A 177 -6.09 -5.14 -27.07
CA ASN A 177 -7.23 -4.72 -27.90
C ASN A 177 -8.56 -5.43 -27.61
N ARG A 178 -8.64 -6.22 -26.53
CA ARG A 178 -9.80 -7.07 -26.22
C ARG A 178 -10.34 -6.92 -24.82
N ARG A 179 -9.47 -6.65 -23.84
CA ARG A 179 -9.85 -6.57 -22.43
C ARG A 179 -9.51 -5.22 -21.85
N GLN A 180 -10.32 -4.84 -20.86
CA GLN A 180 -10.05 -3.68 -20.03
C GLN A 180 -9.08 -4.06 -18.91
N ILE A 181 -8.30 -3.10 -18.40
CA ILE A 181 -7.25 -3.37 -17.41
C ILE A 181 -7.83 -4.01 -16.14
N TRP A 182 -9.05 -3.65 -15.73
CA TRP A 182 -9.67 -4.26 -14.55
C TRP A 182 -9.85 -5.77 -14.66
N GLU A 183 -9.96 -6.32 -15.87
CA GLU A 183 -10.16 -7.75 -16.12
C GLU A 183 -8.91 -8.60 -15.83
N LEU A 184 -7.75 -7.97 -15.69
CA LEU A 184 -6.53 -8.64 -15.24
C LEU A 184 -6.57 -8.97 -13.73
N ASN A 185 -7.42 -8.29 -12.96
CA ASN A 185 -7.52 -8.51 -11.52
C ASN A 185 -8.16 -9.88 -11.22
N SER A 186 -7.41 -10.76 -10.55
CA SER A 186 -7.83 -12.12 -10.16
C SER A 186 -7.75 -12.33 -8.64
N ARG A 187 -7.93 -13.54 -8.11
CA ARG A 187 -7.73 -13.78 -6.66
C ARG A 187 -6.28 -13.64 -6.23
N SER A 188 -5.34 -13.93 -7.12
CA SER A 188 -3.91 -13.91 -6.86
C SER A 188 -3.18 -12.75 -7.55
N LEU A 189 -3.82 -12.00 -8.44
CA LEU A 189 -3.21 -10.90 -9.20
C LEU A 189 -4.00 -9.60 -9.02
N ARG A 190 -3.30 -8.50 -8.74
CA ARG A 190 -3.87 -7.16 -8.71
C ARG A 190 -3.02 -6.21 -9.54
N VAL A 191 -3.66 -5.40 -10.38
CA VAL A 191 -2.99 -4.32 -11.09
C VAL A 191 -2.76 -3.16 -10.13
N LEU A 192 -1.53 -2.70 -10.02
CA LEU A 192 -1.13 -1.55 -9.21
C LEU A 192 -1.09 -0.27 -10.05
N THR A 193 -0.46 -0.31 -11.21
CA THR A 193 -0.41 0.83 -12.15
C THR A 193 -0.49 0.39 -13.60
N HIS A 194 -0.96 1.30 -14.47
CA HIS A 194 -0.92 1.19 -15.91
C HIS A 194 -0.39 2.49 -16.49
N VAL A 195 0.49 2.36 -17.46
CA VAL A 195 1.18 3.46 -18.13
C VAL A 195 1.08 3.19 -19.63
N THR A 196 0.55 4.15 -20.37
CA THR A 196 0.52 4.08 -21.83
C THR A 196 1.92 4.28 -22.40
N SER A 197 2.19 3.71 -23.57
CA SER A 197 3.50 3.75 -24.28
C SER A 197 4.17 5.14 -24.37
N SER A 198 3.41 6.23 -24.23
CA SER A 198 3.87 7.62 -24.28
C SER A 198 4.21 8.27 -22.92
N MET A 199 4.07 7.58 -21.79
CA MET A 199 4.32 8.13 -20.45
C MET A 199 5.41 7.37 -19.70
N GLU A 200 6.22 8.08 -18.91
CA GLU A 200 7.14 7.46 -17.96
C GLU A 200 6.40 6.86 -16.76
N LEU A 201 7.00 5.85 -16.11
CA LEU A 201 6.47 5.24 -14.90
C LEU A 201 6.31 6.29 -13.78
N PRO A 202 5.07 6.61 -13.33
CA PRO A 202 4.87 7.61 -12.30
C PRO A 202 5.43 7.12 -10.96
N LYS A 203 6.15 8.00 -10.25
CA LYS A 203 6.71 7.76 -8.89
C LYS A 203 5.66 7.52 -7.80
N VAL A 204 4.37 7.62 -8.13
CA VAL A 204 3.26 7.48 -7.18
C VAL A 204 2.31 6.39 -7.68
N PHE A 205 1.90 5.48 -6.79
CA PHE A 205 0.76 4.58 -7.01
C PHE A 205 -0.52 5.41 -7.24
N ARG A 206 -0.78 5.95 -8.44
CA ARG A 206 -2.10 6.51 -8.75
C ARG A 206 -2.44 6.71 -10.23
N ARG A 207 -3.73 6.45 -10.47
CA ARG A 207 -4.62 6.97 -11.53
C ARG A 207 -4.44 6.38 -12.93
N TRP A 208 -4.69 5.09 -13.04
CA TRP A 208 -5.14 4.50 -14.31
C TRP A 208 -6.67 4.36 -14.30
N ASP A 209 -7.29 4.61 -15.46
CA ASP A 209 -8.70 4.31 -15.63
C ASP A 209 -8.85 2.80 -15.80
N GLN A 210 -9.66 2.22 -14.92
CA GLN A 210 -9.90 0.79 -14.91
C GLN A 210 -10.50 0.28 -16.23
N GLU A 211 -11.21 1.16 -16.94
CA GLU A 211 -11.98 0.86 -18.14
C GLU A 211 -11.17 1.05 -19.43
N THR A 212 -9.93 1.54 -19.33
CA THR A 212 -9.04 1.65 -20.48
C THR A 212 -8.79 0.27 -21.07
N LEU A 213 -8.86 0.19 -22.40
CA LEU A 213 -8.48 -0.99 -23.16
C LEU A 213 -6.97 -1.17 -23.08
N ILE A 214 -6.53 -2.41 -22.88
CA ILE A 214 -5.10 -2.73 -22.87
C ILE A 214 -4.59 -2.65 -24.30
N LEU A 215 -3.61 -1.80 -24.57
CA LEU A 215 -2.99 -1.64 -25.88
C LEU A 215 -1.58 -2.24 -25.93
N PRO A 216 -1.11 -2.66 -27.12
CA PRO A 216 0.28 -3.02 -27.30
C PRO A 216 1.21 -1.85 -26.97
N GLY A 217 2.30 -2.11 -26.26
CA GLY A 217 3.24 -1.12 -25.76
C GLY A 217 2.90 -0.54 -24.38
N ASP A 218 1.69 -0.81 -23.86
CA ASP A 218 1.33 -0.41 -22.50
C ASP A 218 2.19 -1.15 -21.47
N THR A 219 2.54 -0.46 -20.39
CA THR A 219 3.28 -1.03 -19.27
C THR A 219 2.36 -1.16 -18.07
N ILE A 220 2.22 -2.39 -17.56
CA ILE A 220 1.35 -2.69 -16.42
C ILE A 220 2.20 -3.20 -15.26
N VAL A 221 2.06 -2.57 -14.10
CA VAL A 221 2.66 -3.06 -12.86
C VAL A 221 1.62 -3.83 -12.08
N CYS A 222 1.94 -5.08 -11.75
CA CYS A 222 1.07 -5.99 -11.03
C CYS A 222 1.71 -6.43 -9.71
N ILE A 223 0.87 -6.81 -8.76
CA ILE A 223 1.25 -7.61 -7.61
C ILE A 223 0.56 -8.97 -7.66
N GLU A 224 1.35 -10.03 -7.51
CA GLU A 224 0.87 -11.40 -7.48
C GLU A 224 1.22 -12.13 -6.18
N ILE A 225 0.31 -12.99 -5.72
CA ILE A 225 0.61 -13.99 -4.70
C ILE A 225 1.27 -15.16 -5.42
N THR A 226 2.49 -15.51 -5.00
CA THR A 226 3.29 -16.57 -5.61
C THR A 226 3.87 -17.51 -4.54
N ASP A 227 4.39 -18.65 -4.98
CA ASP A 227 5.07 -19.63 -4.15
C ASP A 227 6.59 -19.50 -4.36
N PRO A 228 7.42 -19.46 -3.29
CA PRO A 228 8.87 -19.23 -3.37
C PRO A 228 9.62 -20.27 -4.21
N LEU A 229 9.03 -21.44 -4.46
CA LEU A 229 9.65 -22.50 -5.28
C LEU A 229 9.69 -22.20 -6.79
N PHE A 230 8.99 -21.15 -7.28
CA PHE A 230 8.87 -20.86 -8.72
C PHE A 230 9.93 -19.93 -9.33
N SER A 231 10.99 -19.58 -8.59
CA SER A 231 12.13 -18.82 -9.13
C SER A 231 12.99 -19.63 -10.13
N GLN A 232 12.69 -20.92 -10.35
CA GLN A 232 13.35 -21.74 -11.37
C GLN A 232 12.57 -21.72 -12.68
N SER A 233 12.66 -20.60 -13.40
CA SER A 233 12.70 -20.67 -14.86
C SER A 233 13.95 -19.92 -15.28
N PRO A 234 15.02 -20.63 -15.68
CA PRO A 234 16.23 -19.95 -16.13
C PRO A 234 15.88 -19.10 -17.34
N ALA A 235 16.30 -17.84 -17.31
CA ALA A 235 16.37 -16.99 -18.48
C ALA A 235 17.37 -17.63 -19.46
N THR A 236 16.91 -18.54 -20.31
CA THR A 236 17.67 -18.95 -21.49
C THR A 236 17.33 -17.96 -22.60
N SER A 237 18.17 -16.96 -22.73
CA SER A 237 18.36 -16.24 -23.99
C SER A 237 18.91 -17.20 -25.03
N THR A 238 18.05 -17.73 -25.90
CA THR A 238 18.34 -18.02 -27.32
C THR A 238 17.09 -18.63 -27.97
N GLU A 239 16.63 -17.95 -29.02
CA GLU A 239 15.64 -18.37 -30.03
C GLU A 239 14.23 -18.75 -29.56
N ILE A 240 13.25 -18.19 -30.26
CA ILE A 240 11.82 -18.46 -30.12
C ILE A 240 11.48 -19.77 -30.86
N PRO A 241 10.87 -20.77 -30.20
CA PRO A 241 9.98 -21.69 -30.90
C PRO A 241 8.53 -21.39 -30.51
N ARG A 242 7.71 -21.24 -31.55
CA ARG A 242 6.27 -20.88 -31.60
C ARG A 242 5.32 -21.87 -30.89
N HIS A 243 5.77 -22.59 -29.87
CA HIS A 243 5.10 -23.77 -29.34
C HIS A 243 4.73 -23.67 -27.84
N TRP A 244 4.50 -22.44 -27.36
CA TRP A 244 4.01 -22.18 -26.00
C TRP A 244 2.51 -22.49 -25.82
N TRP A 245 1.77 -22.69 -26.91
CA TRP A 245 0.33 -22.98 -26.90
C TRP A 245 -0.03 -24.38 -26.38
N GLN A 246 0.83 -25.39 -26.54
CA GLN A 246 0.55 -26.74 -26.03
C GLN A 246 0.78 -26.86 -24.52
N LEU A 247 1.79 -26.19 -23.96
CA LEU A 247 2.06 -26.16 -22.51
C LEU A 247 0.96 -25.41 -21.72
N TRP A 248 0.34 -24.39 -22.32
CA TRP A 248 -0.82 -23.71 -21.74
C TRP A 248 -2.13 -24.52 -21.87
N GLN A 249 -2.31 -25.27 -22.96
CA GLN A 249 -3.48 -26.13 -23.15
C GLN A 249 -3.49 -27.37 -22.23
N GLU A 250 -2.34 -27.98 -21.95
CA GLU A 250 -2.27 -29.11 -21.01
C GLU A 250 -2.51 -28.67 -19.56
N ARG A 251 -2.05 -27.48 -19.15
CA ARG A 251 -2.33 -26.90 -17.83
C ARG A 251 -3.80 -26.51 -17.63
N LEU A 252 -4.54 -26.21 -18.69
CA LEU A 252 -5.99 -25.95 -18.64
C LEU A 252 -6.85 -27.23 -18.59
N LYS A 253 -6.32 -28.38 -19.02
CA LYS A 253 -7.07 -29.66 -19.06
C LYS A 253 -7.00 -30.48 -17.76
N GLY A 254 -6.04 -30.19 -16.88
CA GLY A 254 -5.93 -30.83 -15.56
C GLY A 254 -6.88 -30.29 -14.48
N LEU A 255 -7.60 -29.20 -14.75
CA LEU A 255 -8.57 -28.60 -13.81
C LEU A 255 -10.00 -28.96 -14.23
N SER A 256 -10.55 -29.99 -13.59
CA SER A 256 -11.94 -30.45 -13.66
C SER A 256 -12.95 -29.30 -13.88
N TRP A 257 -13.38 -29.13 -15.13
CA TRP A 257 -14.32 -28.10 -15.59
C TRP A 257 -15.70 -28.17 -14.92
N ASN A 258 -16.07 -29.29 -14.31
CA ASN A 258 -17.34 -29.44 -13.60
C ASN A 258 -17.29 -29.02 -12.12
N LYS A 259 -16.11 -29.04 -11.47
CA LYS A 259 -15.91 -28.36 -10.16
C LYS A 259 -15.76 -26.85 -10.32
N PHE A 260 -15.37 -26.39 -11.51
CA PHE A 260 -15.18 -24.98 -11.83
C PHE A 260 -16.51 -24.20 -11.80
N LYS A 261 -17.59 -24.76 -12.37
CA LYS A 261 -18.91 -24.09 -12.43
C LYS A 261 -19.63 -23.94 -11.09
N GLN A 262 -19.49 -24.89 -10.14
CA GLN A 262 -20.06 -24.74 -8.78
C GLN A 262 -19.21 -23.88 -7.83
N LYS A 263 -17.88 -23.79 -8.03
CA LYS A 263 -17.00 -22.81 -7.33
C LYS A 263 -17.05 -21.40 -7.95
N LEU A 264 -17.67 -21.24 -9.10
CA LEU A 264 -17.81 -19.98 -9.83
C LEU A 264 -18.87 -19.05 -9.22
N THR A 265 -19.72 -19.54 -8.30
CA THR A 265 -20.88 -18.81 -7.78
C THR A 265 -20.77 -18.27 -6.34
N GLU A 266 -19.80 -18.66 -5.50
CA GLU A 266 -19.84 -18.30 -4.06
C GLU A 266 -18.90 -17.16 -3.58
N PHE A 267 -17.90 -16.68 -4.34
CA PHE A 267 -16.81 -15.86 -3.74
C PHE A 267 -16.33 -14.63 -4.57
N TRP A 268 -17.01 -14.28 -5.68
CA TRP A 268 -16.44 -13.30 -6.63
C TRP A 268 -16.66 -11.83 -6.22
N TYR A 269 -15.55 -11.23 -5.75
CA TYR A 269 -15.34 -9.83 -5.33
C TYR A 269 -15.87 -9.47 -3.93
N ASP A 270 -15.24 -10.06 -2.92
CA ASP A 270 -15.38 -9.68 -1.51
C ASP A 270 -15.27 -8.17 -1.34
N SER A 271 -16.39 -7.59 -0.93
CA SER A 271 -16.40 -6.31 -0.25
C SER A 271 -16.07 -6.64 1.21
N TYR A 272 -14.78 -6.78 1.55
CA TYR A 272 -14.38 -6.89 2.95
C TYR A 272 -14.89 -5.64 3.67
N ARG A 273 -15.89 -5.81 4.53
CA ARG A 273 -16.24 -4.80 5.51
C ARG A 273 -15.28 -5.04 6.66
N LEU A 274 -14.36 -4.10 6.86
CA LEU A 274 -13.46 -4.15 8.00
C LEU A 274 -14.28 -4.06 9.28
N LEU A 275 -14.14 -5.06 10.14
CA LEU A 275 -14.67 -5.07 11.49
C LEU A 275 -13.62 -4.52 12.46
N VAL A 276 -14.08 -4.04 13.62
CA VAL A 276 -13.17 -3.66 14.69
C VAL A 276 -12.41 -4.90 15.15
N GLY A 277 -11.08 -4.85 15.08
CA GLY A 277 -10.19 -5.99 15.34
C GLY A 277 -9.56 -6.60 14.08
N ASP A 278 -10.05 -6.26 12.88
CA ASP A 278 -9.41 -6.72 11.64
C ASP A 278 -8.04 -6.06 11.46
N ARG A 279 -7.04 -6.87 11.10
CA ARG A 279 -5.72 -6.38 10.72
C ARG A 279 -5.72 -6.00 9.24
N MET A 280 -5.52 -4.72 8.94
CA MET A 280 -5.39 -4.22 7.58
C MET A 280 -3.91 -3.98 7.25
N VAL A 281 -3.46 -4.52 6.12
CA VAL A 281 -2.15 -4.21 5.54
C VAL A 281 -2.37 -3.34 4.31
N VAL A 282 -1.75 -2.17 4.27
CA VAL A 282 -1.90 -1.20 3.19
C VAL A 282 -0.59 -1.08 2.43
N LEU A 283 -0.63 -1.34 1.13
CA LEU A 283 0.45 -0.98 0.22
C LEU A 283 0.28 0.49 -0.18
N ALA A 284 1.22 1.33 0.21
CA ALA A 284 1.20 2.76 -0.07
C ALA A 284 2.63 3.28 -0.23
N THR A 285 2.79 4.36 -0.99
CA THR A 285 4.03 5.15 -0.94
C THR A 285 4.14 5.85 0.42
N ILE A 286 5.34 6.33 0.79
CA ILE A 286 5.54 7.17 1.97
C ILE A 286 4.55 8.35 2.00
N ASN A 287 4.44 9.10 0.91
CA ASN A 287 3.43 10.16 0.74
C ASN A 287 1.99 9.66 0.90
N GLY A 288 1.73 8.40 0.59
CA GLY A 288 0.44 7.74 0.81
C GLY A 288 0.16 7.48 2.29
N LEU A 289 1.14 6.94 3.01
CA LEU A 289 1.06 6.65 4.45
C LEU A 289 0.91 7.94 5.27
N GLN A 290 1.71 8.97 4.99
CA GLN A 290 1.61 10.29 5.64
C GLN A 290 0.20 10.89 5.56
N ARG A 291 -0.47 10.74 4.41
CA ARG A 291 -1.85 11.23 4.25
C ARG A 291 -2.83 10.45 5.11
N ILE A 292 -2.61 9.14 5.28
CA ILE A 292 -3.44 8.29 6.13
C ILE A 292 -3.25 8.70 7.59
N GLU A 293 -2.01 8.83 8.04
CA GLU A 293 -1.68 9.26 9.40
C GLU A 293 -2.19 10.67 9.71
N GLY A 294 -2.03 11.60 8.77
CA GLY A 294 -2.53 12.97 8.89
C GLY A 294 -4.05 13.12 8.75
N GLY A 295 -4.82 12.03 8.63
CA GLY A 295 -6.28 12.06 8.46
C GLY A 295 -6.76 12.68 7.14
N LYS A 296 -5.85 13.00 6.22
CA LYS A 296 -6.13 13.56 4.89
C LYS A 296 -6.52 12.44 3.91
N MET A 297 -7.61 11.74 4.21
CA MET A 297 -8.11 10.60 3.41
C MET A 297 -8.76 11.02 2.07
N TYR A 298 -8.93 12.31 1.80
CA TYR A 298 -9.64 12.79 0.62
C TYR A 298 -8.78 12.66 -0.65
N ILE A 299 -8.91 11.51 -1.33
CA ILE A 299 -8.30 11.30 -2.64
C ILE A 299 -9.10 12.03 -3.74
N GLN A 300 -10.41 12.18 -3.57
CA GLN A 300 -11.36 13.10 -4.22
C GLN A 300 -12.67 13.09 -3.42
N PRO A 301 -13.51 14.13 -3.46
CA PRO A 301 -14.83 14.05 -2.86
C PRO A 301 -15.66 12.96 -3.52
N LYS A 302 -16.67 12.45 -2.82
CA LYS A 302 -17.68 11.57 -3.41
C LYS A 302 -18.52 12.39 -4.39
N GLN A 303 -18.09 12.45 -5.64
CA GLN A 303 -18.71 13.29 -6.70
C GLN A 303 -19.52 12.47 -7.70
N TRP A 304 -19.61 11.16 -7.53
CA TRP A 304 -20.28 10.30 -8.50
C TRP A 304 -21.55 9.69 -7.91
N ARG A 305 -22.60 9.62 -8.72
CA ARG A 305 -23.79 8.82 -8.45
C ARG A 305 -23.99 7.82 -9.59
N VAL A 306 -24.79 6.80 -9.32
CA VAL A 306 -25.21 5.83 -10.32
C VAL A 306 -26.70 6.02 -10.55
N ARG A 307 -27.07 6.30 -11.80
CA ARG A 307 -28.46 6.32 -12.24
C ARG A 307 -28.80 4.95 -12.78
N VAL A 308 -29.83 4.32 -12.24
CA VAL A 308 -30.35 3.03 -12.67
C VAL A 308 -31.56 3.30 -13.57
N GLU A 309 -31.53 2.79 -14.79
CA GLU A 309 -32.51 3.10 -15.82
C GLU A 309 -33.63 2.07 -15.86
N LYS A 310 -33.27 0.80 -15.97
CA LYS A 310 -34.22 -0.32 -16.08
C LYS A 310 -33.59 -1.64 -15.63
N ALA A 311 -34.43 -2.58 -15.21
CA ALA A 311 -34.06 -3.97 -14.95
C ALA A 311 -34.84 -4.87 -15.92
N LEU A 312 -34.18 -5.89 -16.49
CA LEU A 312 -34.79 -6.75 -17.51
C LEU A 312 -35.67 -7.87 -16.94
N THR A 313 -35.45 -8.26 -15.68
CA THR A 313 -36.17 -9.36 -15.02
C THR A 313 -36.50 -9.01 -13.56
N GLN A 314 -37.46 -9.72 -12.96
CA GLN A 314 -37.76 -9.54 -11.53
C GLN A 314 -36.59 -10.00 -10.64
N ASP A 315 -35.84 -11.02 -11.06
CA ASP A 315 -34.62 -11.45 -10.38
C ASP A 315 -33.55 -10.35 -10.42
N ALA A 316 -33.42 -9.65 -11.55
CA ALA A 316 -32.52 -8.50 -11.68
C ALA A 316 -32.90 -7.35 -10.72
N VAL A 317 -34.19 -7.14 -10.44
CA VAL A 317 -34.66 -6.17 -9.45
C VAL A 317 -34.18 -6.55 -8.05
N PHE A 318 -34.31 -7.82 -7.67
CA PHE A 318 -33.89 -8.32 -6.37
C PHE A 318 -32.36 -8.32 -6.19
N GLU A 319 -31.63 -8.90 -7.14
CA GLU A 319 -30.16 -8.96 -7.07
C GLU A 319 -29.52 -7.58 -7.24
N GLY A 320 -30.12 -6.71 -8.07
CA GLY A 320 -29.69 -5.33 -8.24
C GLY A 320 -29.78 -4.54 -6.95
N ALA A 321 -30.86 -4.71 -6.17
CA ALA A 321 -31.00 -4.07 -4.85
C ALA A 321 -29.91 -4.53 -3.87
N ASN A 322 -29.57 -5.82 -3.86
CA ASN A 322 -28.48 -6.35 -3.03
C ASN A 322 -27.12 -5.76 -3.44
N ALA A 323 -26.85 -5.63 -4.75
CA ALA A 323 -25.64 -5.01 -5.25
C ALA A 323 -25.52 -3.53 -4.87
N ILE A 324 -26.62 -2.76 -5.01
CA ILE A 324 -26.68 -1.34 -4.64
C ILE A 324 -26.44 -1.16 -3.14
N ALA A 325 -27.14 -1.90 -2.28
CA ALA A 325 -26.98 -1.80 -0.83
C ALA A 325 -25.55 -2.13 -0.39
N ARG A 326 -24.99 -3.22 -0.94
CA ARG A 326 -23.64 -3.68 -0.61
C ARG A 326 -22.55 -2.70 -1.04
N ILE A 327 -22.64 -2.16 -2.26
CA ILE A 327 -21.57 -1.33 -2.84
C ILE A 327 -21.71 0.13 -2.44
N SER A 328 -22.92 0.69 -2.40
CA SER A 328 -23.15 2.09 -2.02
C SER A 328 -23.18 2.33 -0.49
N GLY A 329 -23.38 1.25 0.27
CA GLY A 329 -23.55 1.30 1.73
C GLY A 329 -24.91 1.86 2.17
N CYS A 330 -25.89 2.05 1.27
CA CYS A 330 -27.26 2.40 1.67
C CYS A 330 -27.98 1.20 2.30
N THR A 331 -29.12 1.44 2.95
CA THR A 331 -29.90 0.33 3.52
C THR A 331 -30.50 -0.52 2.40
N LEU A 332 -30.73 -1.81 2.70
CA LEU A 332 -31.35 -2.71 1.73
C LEU A 332 -32.77 -2.26 1.35
N GLN A 333 -33.50 -1.67 2.30
CA GLN A 333 -34.83 -1.10 2.05
C GLN A 333 -34.78 0.07 1.06
N GLN A 334 -33.81 0.99 1.22
CA GLN A 334 -33.60 2.10 0.28
C GLN A 334 -33.26 1.58 -1.13
N ALA A 335 -32.41 0.56 -1.22
CA ALA A 335 -32.03 -0.04 -2.50
C ALA A 335 -33.21 -0.75 -3.19
N ARG A 336 -34.03 -1.50 -2.44
CA ARG A 336 -35.24 -2.16 -2.96
C ARG A 336 -36.27 -1.15 -3.44
N LYS A 337 -36.51 -0.10 -2.66
CA LYS A 337 -37.43 0.99 -3.05
C LYS A 337 -36.96 1.68 -4.35
N LEU A 338 -35.66 1.87 -4.52
CA LEU A 338 -35.10 2.41 -5.77
C LEU A 338 -35.33 1.45 -6.94
N MET A 339 -35.04 0.17 -6.77
CA MET A 339 -35.19 -0.83 -7.84
C MET A 339 -36.65 -1.11 -8.24
N GLN A 340 -37.61 -0.87 -7.34
CA GLN A 340 -39.04 -0.95 -7.62
C GLN A 340 -39.57 0.29 -8.37
N ASN A 341 -38.88 1.43 -8.27
CA ASN A 341 -39.29 2.71 -8.86
C ASN A 341 -38.23 3.21 -9.84
N LEU A 342 -37.93 2.41 -10.87
CA LEU A 342 -36.99 2.78 -11.93
C LEU A 342 -37.67 3.64 -13.01
N PRO A 343 -36.97 4.63 -13.60
CA PRO A 343 -35.57 4.99 -13.39
C PRO A 343 -35.32 5.81 -12.10
N GLY A 344 -34.18 5.62 -11.45
CA GLY A 344 -33.83 6.30 -10.19
C GLY A 344 -32.33 6.42 -9.93
N THR A 345 -31.92 7.32 -9.03
CA THR A 345 -30.51 7.56 -8.71
C THR A 345 -30.15 7.05 -7.33
N VAL A 346 -29.01 6.36 -7.22
CA VAL A 346 -28.49 5.86 -5.94
C VAL A 346 -28.29 7.04 -4.97
N PRO A 347 -28.88 6.98 -3.76
CA PRO A 347 -29.01 8.15 -2.89
C PRO A 347 -27.67 8.64 -2.30
N ARG A 348 -26.72 7.73 -2.12
CA ARG A 348 -25.41 8.06 -1.55
C ARG A 348 -24.42 8.40 -2.66
N PRO A 349 -23.68 9.52 -2.54
CA PRO A 349 -22.56 9.79 -3.44
C PRO A 349 -21.45 8.75 -3.22
N LEU A 350 -20.72 8.42 -4.27
CA LEU A 350 -19.71 7.39 -4.35
C LEU A 350 -18.41 7.95 -4.90
N TYR A 351 -17.30 7.27 -4.62
CA TYR A 351 -16.05 7.47 -5.35
C TYR A 351 -16.21 6.97 -6.79
N ARG A 352 -15.49 7.55 -7.77
CA ARG A 352 -15.57 7.15 -9.19
C ARG A 352 -15.42 5.64 -9.38
N GLN A 353 -14.40 5.03 -8.77
CA GLN A 353 -14.15 3.58 -8.84
C GLN A 353 -15.28 2.74 -8.22
N GLN A 354 -15.86 3.23 -7.11
CA GLN A 354 -16.98 2.57 -6.44
C GLN A 354 -18.25 2.63 -7.30
N ALA A 355 -18.49 3.76 -7.97
CA ALA A 355 -19.60 3.96 -8.90
C ALA A 355 -19.43 3.11 -10.18
N GLN A 356 -18.25 3.10 -10.79
CA GLN A 356 -17.91 2.24 -11.94
C GLN A 356 -18.12 0.76 -11.58
N ARG A 357 -17.63 0.32 -10.41
CA ARG A 357 -17.86 -1.06 -9.92
C ARG A 357 -19.35 -1.37 -9.77
N LEU A 358 -20.16 -0.44 -9.27
CA LEU A 358 -21.59 -0.64 -9.13
C LEU A 358 -22.27 -0.81 -10.49
N VAL A 359 -21.97 0.05 -11.46
CA VAL A 359 -22.50 -0.07 -12.84
C VAL A 359 -22.14 -1.42 -13.45
N ARG A 360 -20.89 -1.88 -13.33
CA ARG A 360 -20.46 -3.21 -13.81
C ARG A 360 -21.24 -4.35 -13.15
N GLN A 361 -21.50 -4.25 -11.85
CA GLN A 361 -22.22 -5.28 -11.10
C GLN A 361 -23.72 -5.30 -11.40
N LEU A 362 -24.30 -4.16 -11.76
CA LEU A 362 -25.68 -4.05 -12.23
C LEU A 362 -25.82 -4.59 -13.65
N SER A 363 -24.90 -4.23 -14.55
CA SER A 363 -24.88 -4.72 -15.93
C SER A 363 -24.80 -6.25 -16.01
N LYS A 364 -23.93 -6.88 -15.20
CA LYS A 364 -23.84 -8.35 -15.08
C LYS A 364 -25.14 -9.02 -14.63
N ARG A 365 -26.01 -8.27 -13.96
CA ARG A 365 -27.32 -8.71 -13.45
C ARG A 365 -28.47 -8.21 -14.32
N GLN A 366 -28.20 -7.86 -15.57
CA GLN A 366 -29.23 -7.42 -16.52
C GLN A 366 -29.95 -6.12 -16.06
N VAL A 367 -29.26 -5.26 -15.32
CA VAL A 367 -29.73 -3.93 -14.91
C VAL A 367 -28.94 -2.85 -15.64
N SER A 368 -29.63 -1.98 -16.38
CA SER A 368 -29.03 -0.82 -17.06
C SER A 368 -28.75 0.30 -16.06
N ALA A 369 -27.52 0.81 -16.04
CA ALA A 369 -27.13 1.91 -15.17
C ALA A 369 -26.01 2.75 -15.79
N SER A 370 -26.00 4.04 -15.49
CA SER A 370 -25.04 5.03 -15.98
C SER A 370 -24.45 5.86 -14.83
N LEU A 371 -23.25 6.39 -15.06
CA LEU A 371 -22.55 7.27 -14.12
C LEU A 371 -23.06 8.70 -14.27
N VAL A 372 -23.30 9.37 -13.15
CA VAL A 372 -23.69 10.78 -13.10
C VAL A 372 -22.74 11.53 -12.17
N GLU A 373 -22.09 12.57 -12.69
CA GLU A 373 -21.27 13.45 -11.89
C GLU A 373 -22.14 14.48 -11.16
N ILE A 374 -21.82 14.74 -9.89
CA ILE A 374 -22.48 15.75 -9.07
C ILE A 374 -21.77 17.09 -9.35
N PRO A 375 -22.45 18.07 -9.97
CA PRO A 375 -21.85 19.38 -10.20
C PRO A 375 -21.49 20.02 -8.85
N GLN A 376 -20.25 20.52 -8.74
CA GLN A 376 -19.85 21.30 -7.56
C GLN A 376 -20.58 22.66 -7.62
N PRO A 377 -21.07 23.20 -6.48
CA PRO A 377 -21.55 24.56 -6.46
C PRO A 377 -20.38 25.48 -6.85
N GLN A 378 -20.56 26.24 -7.93
CA GLN A 378 -19.64 27.32 -8.30
C GLN A 378 -19.54 28.26 -7.09
N GLN A 379 -18.34 28.38 -6.51
CA GLN A 379 -18.04 29.47 -5.60
C GLN A 379 -18.32 30.77 -6.37
N ALA A 380 -19.35 31.50 -5.93
CA ALA A 380 -19.65 32.83 -6.44
C ALA A 380 -18.42 33.71 -6.22
N TYR A 381 -17.63 33.94 -7.27
CA TYR A 381 -16.62 34.98 -7.27
C TYR A 381 -17.35 36.32 -7.22
N SER A 382 -17.38 36.91 -6.03
CA SER A 382 -17.71 38.32 -5.82
C SER A 382 -16.62 39.18 -6.46
N SER A 383 -16.82 39.53 -7.72
CA SER A 383 -16.02 40.53 -8.42
C SER A 383 -16.80 41.84 -8.52
N GLN A 384 -16.75 42.69 -7.49
CA GLN A 384 -16.96 44.14 -7.67
C GLN A 384 -15.91 44.92 -6.88
N LYS A 385 -15.07 45.62 -7.65
CA LYS A 385 -13.90 46.41 -7.28
C LYS A 385 -14.27 47.64 -6.41
N PRO A 386 -13.38 48.11 -5.51
CA PRO A 386 -13.49 49.46 -4.99
C PRO A 386 -13.11 50.47 -6.10
N LYS A 387 -13.83 51.60 -6.13
CA LYS A 387 -13.61 52.74 -7.01
C LYS A 387 -12.35 53.52 -6.62
#